data_AF-A0A959S2X5-F1
#
_entry.id   AF-A0A959S2X5-F1
#
_cell.length_a   1.000
_cell.length_b   1.000
_cell.length_c   1.000
_cell.angle_alpha   90.00
_cell.angle_beta   90.00
_cell.angle_gamma   90.00
#
_symmetry.space_group_name_H-M   'P 1'
#
loop_
_entity.id
_entity.type
_entity.pdbx_description
1 polymer ?
#
loop_
_entity_poly.entity_id
_entity_poly.type
_entity_poly.pdbx_seq_one_letter_code
_entity_poly.pdbx_strand_id
1 'polypeptide(L)'
;MAAVAIRTTQVQVSLIRFIFSKQFIVNIILAMVLGAVAVVGLYFWLGSYTEHDITVSTPDFTGVPINEIEAFADTTDVTWEIVDSLYADDIPKGTVAEQEPKPGYKVKRGRMVYLTVNAVLPKQVTIPNVKNLSLRQAKAVLESVGLKLGELQYRPDIAKNAVLEQLVKGRSVKPEQMAVMGTVVDLVLGDGLSNTRVPIPYLQYYTLEEATERLNLASLNLGTFRIDTPVVDSALARVYRQIPAFDEKNLVPMGTSFILYLTNDTLGIEYDSTLYSNPMLMDSVLTEEDFNDKDFDQ
;
A
#
# COMPACT_ATOMS: atom_id res chain seq x y z
N MET A 1 41.22 -64.11 25.47
CA MET A 1 41.43 -62.81 24.78
C MET A 1 42.34 -62.88 23.55
N ALA A 2 43.36 -63.76 23.48
CA ALA A 2 44.28 -63.82 22.33
C ALA A 2 43.66 -64.23 20.98
N ALA A 3 42.68 -65.15 20.96
CA ALA A 3 42.09 -65.65 19.70
C ALA A 3 41.19 -64.64 18.96
N VAL A 4 40.61 -63.65 19.65
CA VAL A 4 39.76 -62.60 19.03
C VAL A 4 40.63 -61.52 18.38
N ALA A 5 41.73 -61.12 19.02
CA ALA A 5 42.66 -60.12 18.50
C ALA A 5 43.43 -60.57 17.25
N ILE A 6 43.72 -61.88 17.12
CA ILE A 6 44.39 -62.47 15.94
C ILE A 6 43.42 -62.55 14.74
N ARG A 7 42.14 -62.82 14.97
CA ARG A 7 41.12 -62.82 13.89
C ARG A 7 40.86 -61.42 13.34
N THR A 8 40.82 -60.39 14.18
CA THR A 8 40.62 -59.00 13.72
C THR A 8 41.81 -58.45 12.93
N THR A 9 43.05 -58.76 13.33
CA THR A 9 44.26 -58.37 12.57
C THR A 9 44.39 -59.13 11.24
N GLN A 10 44.08 -60.42 11.19
CA GLN A 10 44.06 -61.19 9.93
C GLN A 10 43.00 -60.68 8.95
N VAL A 11 41.81 -60.30 9.43
CA VAL A 11 40.77 -59.70 8.59
C VAL A 11 41.18 -58.32 8.07
N GLN A 12 41.83 -57.47 8.88
CA GLN A 12 42.36 -56.18 8.43
C GLN A 12 43.45 -56.32 7.35
N VAL A 13 44.41 -57.24 7.52
CA VAL A 13 45.47 -57.47 6.53
C VAL A 13 44.90 -58.07 5.23
N SER A 14 43.88 -58.94 5.33
CA SER A 14 43.14 -59.48 4.19
C SER A 14 42.39 -58.39 3.40
N LEU A 15 41.74 -57.46 4.11
CA LEU A 15 41.01 -56.33 3.51
C LEU A 15 41.96 -55.37 2.79
N ILE A 16 43.10 -55.02 3.41
CA ILE A 16 44.11 -54.15 2.81
C ILE A 16 44.69 -54.80 1.55
N ARG A 17 45.05 -56.09 1.61
CA ARG A 17 45.58 -56.83 0.44
C ARG A 17 44.56 -56.96 -0.68
N PHE A 18 43.26 -57.01 -0.36
CA PHE A 18 42.16 -57.01 -1.32
C PHE A 18 41.98 -55.65 -2.00
N ILE A 19 42.02 -54.55 -1.24
CA ILE A 19 41.94 -53.17 -1.78
C ILE A 19 43.12 -52.85 -2.70
N PHE A 20 44.30 -53.43 -2.45
CA PHE A 20 45.47 -53.32 -3.33
C PHE A 20 45.61 -54.46 -4.35
N SER A 21 44.59 -55.30 -4.52
CA SER A 21 44.61 -56.36 -5.53
C SER A 21 44.41 -55.78 -6.94
N LYS A 22 45.06 -56.38 -7.94
CA LYS A 22 44.92 -55.96 -9.35
C LYS A 22 43.45 -55.95 -9.80
N GLN A 23 42.66 -56.93 -9.35
CA GLN A 23 41.24 -57.04 -9.70
C GLN A 23 40.40 -55.92 -9.08
N PHE A 24 40.66 -55.54 -7.82
CA PHE A 24 39.96 -54.43 -7.17
C PHE A 24 40.27 -53.09 -7.85
N ILE A 25 41.56 -52.82 -8.16
CA ILE A 25 41.98 -51.60 -8.85
C ILE A 25 41.34 -51.53 -10.26
N VAL A 26 41.30 -52.64 -11.00
CA VAL A 26 40.65 -52.71 -12.32
C VAL A 26 39.15 -52.39 -12.22
N ASN A 27 38.44 -52.94 -11.23
CA ASN A 27 37.02 -52.66 -11.03
C ASN A 27 36.76 -51.20 -10.60
N ILE A 28 37.64 -50.61 -9.77
CA ILE A 28 37.58 -49.19 -9.39
C ILE A 28 37.80 -48.28 -10.61
N ILE A 29 38.79 -48.57 -11.45
CA ILE A 29 39.04 -47.81 -12.68
C ILE A 29 37.85 -47.95 -13.63
N LEU A 30 37.33 -49.17 -13.81
CA LEU A 30 36.15 -49.41 -14.64
C LEU A 30 34.93 -48.64 -14.12
N ALA A 31 34.69 -48.64 -12.81
CA ALA A 31 33.61 -47.89 -12.18
C ALA A 31 33.80 -46.38 -12.35
N MET A 32 35.03 -45.86 -12.25
CA MET A 32 35.33 -44.45 -12.52
C MET A 32 35.11 -44.08 -13.99
N VAL A 33 35.51 -44.95 -14.93
CA VAL A 33 35.30 -44.73 -16.37
C VAL A 33 33.80 -44.76 -16.69
N LEU A 34 33.06 -45.74 -16.18
CA LEU A 34 31.61 -45.82 -16.35
C LEU A 34 30.91 -44.61 -15.72
N GLY A 35 31.34 -44.19 -14.53
CA GLY A 35 30.85 -42.97 -13.87
C GLY A 35 31.11 -41.71 -14.70
N ALA A 36 32.33 -41.56 -15.23
CA ALA A 36 32.68 -40.45 -16.10
C ALA A 36 31.85 -40.43 -17.39
N VAL A 37 31.68 -41.60 -18.03
CA VAL A 37 30.82 -41.74 -19.22
C VAL A 37 29.37 -41.41 -18.90
N ALA A 38 28.86 -41.84 -17.74
CA ALA A 38 27.50 -41.51 -17.29
C ALA A 38 27.32 -40.00 -17.06
N VAL A 39 28.29 -39.33 -16.41
CA VAL A 39 28.26 -37.87 -16.20
C VAL A 39 28.31 -37.11 -17.53
N VAL A 40 29.19 -37.51 -18.44
CA VAL A 40 29.29 -36.90 -19.78
C VAL A 40 28.00 -37.14 -20.58
N GLY A 41 27.47 -38.36 -20.56
CA GLY A 41 26.20 -38.70 -21.20
C GLY A 41 25.03 -37.90 -20.64
N LEU A 42 24.96 -37.74 -19.32
CA LEU A 42 23.97 -36.89 -18.64
C LEU A 42 24.12 -35.42 -19.03
N TYR A 43 25.34 -34.91 -19.13
CA TYR A 43 25.58 -33.52 -19.55
C TYR A 43 25.07 -33.26 -20.98
N PHE A 44 25.39 -34.13 -21.93
CA PHE A 44 24.89 -34.00 -23.30
C PHE A 44 23.37 -34.22 -23.40
N TRP A 45 22.82 -35.17 -22.63
CA TRP A 45 21.38 -35.42 -22.60
C TRP A 45 20.61 -34.24 -22.00
N LEU A 46 21.08 -33.66 -20.89
CA LEU A 46 20.49 -32.46 -20.28
C LEU A 46 20.55 -31.26 -21.23
N GLY A 47 21.65 -31.08 -21.97
CA GLY A 47 21.76 -30.02 -22.98
C GLY A 47 20.73 -30.16 -24.11
N SER A 48 20.46 -31.39 -24.56
CA SER A 48 19.49 -31.66 -25.63
C SER A 48 18.03 -31.64 -25.13
N TYR A 49 17.77 -32.15 -23.92
CA TYR A 49 16.42 -32.24 -23.35
C TYR A 49 15.86 -30.89 -22.89
N THR A 50 16.72 -29.92 -22.59
CA THR A 50 16.27 -28.63 -22.01
C THR A 50 16.06 -27.49 -23.01
N GLU A 51 16.24 -27.71 -24.32
CA GLU A 51 16.06 -26.70 -25.39
C GLU A 51 16.54 -25.29 -24.98
N HIS A 52 17.74 -25.19 -24.40
CA HIS A 52 18.17 -24.03 -23.61
C HIS A 52 18.25 -22.70 -24.37
N ASP A 53 18.17 -22.72 -25.70
CA ASP A 53 18.40 -21.58 -26.59
C ASP A 53 17.20 -21.12 -27.42
N ILE A 54 16.00 -21.69 -27.25
CA ILE A 54 14.80 -21.20 -27.95
C ILE A 54 14.27 -19.97 -27.20
N THR A 55 14.84 -18.82 -27.54
CA THR A 55 14.39 -17.52 -27.07
C THR A 55 13.57 -16.82 -28.15
N VAL A 56 12.49 -16.18 -27.74
CA VAL A 56 11.62 -15.35 -28.57
C VAL A 56 11.80 -13.91 -28.10
N SER A 57 11.79 -12.96 -29.03
CA SER A 57 11.79 -11.54 -28.68
C SER A 57 10.41 -11.14 -28.19
N THR A 58 10.33 -10.42 -27.08
CA THR A 58 9.06 -9.88 -26.58
C THR A 58 8.52 -8.84 -27.58
N PRO A 59 7.27 -8.96 -28.03
CA PRO A 59 6.62 -7.94 -28.86
C PRO A 59 6.49 -6.61 -28.12
N ASP A 60 6.30 -5.56 -28.90
CA ASP A 60 5.92 -4.25 -28.37
C ASP A 60 4.40 -4.12 -28.39
N PHE A 61 3.79 -4.21 -27.20
CA PHE A 61 2.37 -4.00 -26.98
C PHE A 61 2.08 -2.53 -26.63
N THR A 62 3.08 -1.68 -26.38
CA THR A 62 2.85 -0.30 -25.93
C THR A 62 2.03 0.48 -26.97
N GLY A 63 0.94 1.12 -26.52
CA GLY A 63 0.02 1.86 -27.38
C GLY A 63 -0.97 1.00 -28.17
N VAL A 64 -0.87 -0.33 -28.10
CA VAL A 64 -1.84 -1.23 -28.76
C VAL A 64 -3.19 -1.16 -28.02
N PRO A 65 -4.32 -1.01 -28.74
CA PRO A 65 -5.66 -1.06 -28.18
C PRO A 65 -5.99 -2.44 -27.59
N ILE A 66 -6.66 -2.49 -26.44
CA ILE A 66 -6.98 -3.75 -25.73
C ILE A 66 -7.72 -4.78 -26.60
N ASN A 67 -8.57 -4.31 -27.51
CA ASN A 67 -9.35 -5.13 -28.44
C ASN A 67 -8.51 -5.69 -29.60
N GLU A 68 -7.28 -5.22 -29.79
CA GLU A 68 -6.36 -5.65 -30.85
C GLU A 68 -5.21 -6.50 -30.31
N ILE A 69 -5.03 -6.56 -28.98
CA ILE A 69 -3.94 -7.32 -28.34
C ILE A 69 -3.98 -8.80 -28.72
N GLU A 70 -5.16 -9.42 -28.73
CA GLU A 70 -5.30 -10.85 -29.06
C GLU A 70 -4.82 -11.15 -30.48
N ALA A 71 -5.28 -10.35 -31.45
CA ALA A 71 -4.87 -10.50 -32.85
C ALA A 71 -3.38 -10.21 -33.06
N PHE A 72 -2.80 -9.28 -32.29
CA PHE A 72 -1.37 -8.99 -32.33
C PHE A 72 -0.54 -10.11 -31.68
N ALA A 73 -1.00 -10.63 -30.54
CA ALA A 73 -0.33 -11.71 -29.82
C ALA A 73 -0.32 -13.02 -30.62
N ASP A 74 -1.39 -13.35 -31.35
CA ASP A 74 -1.44 -14.55 -32.19
C ASP A 74 -0.34 -14.60 -33.26
N THR A 75 0.25 -13.45 -33.61
CA THR A 75 1.39 -13.38 -34.54
C THR A 75 2.73 -13.73 -33.89
N THR A 76 2.77 -13.88 -32.55
CA THR A 76 4.00 -14.10 -31.79
C THR A 76 3.82 -15.24 -30.76
N ASP A 77 4.82 -16.11 -30.59
CA ASP A 77 4.77 -17.25 -29.63
C ASP A 77 4.85 -16.84 -28.13
N VAL A 78 4.19 -15.76 -27.73
CA VAL A 78 4.11 -15.25 -26.34
C VAL A 78 2.66 -15.23 -25.86
N THR A 79 2.49 -15.46 -24.57
CA THR A 79 1.19 -15.29 -23.88
C THR A 79 1.15 -13.92 -23.22
N TRP A 80 -0.05 -13.40 -22.95
CA TRP A 80 -0.23 -12.10 -22.31
C TRP A 80 -1.29 -12.15 -21.23
N GLU A 81 -1.15 -11.28 -20.22
CA GLU A 81 -2.13 -11.08 -19.16
C GLU A 81 -2.14 -9.61 -18.75
N ILE A 82 -3.32 -9.03 -18.58
CA ILE A 82 -3.46 -7.68 -18.02
C ILE A 82 -3.46 -7.79 -16.50
N VAL A 83 -2.43 -7.25 -15.86
CA VAL A 83 -2.24 -7.35 -14.40
C VAL A 83 -2.66 -6.11 -13.65
N ASP A 84 -2.63 -4.95 -14.30
CA ASP A 84 -2.95 -3.69 -13.66
C ASP A 84 -3.53 -2.68 -14.65
N SER A 85 -4.16 -1.65 -14.10
CA SER A 85 -4.65 -0.52 -14.85
C SER A 85 -4.30 0.79 -14.15
N LEU A 86 -3.75 1.72 -14.90
CA LEU A 86 -3.54 3.10 -14.46
C LEU A 86 -4.52 4.03 -15.16
N TYR A 87 -4.66 5.26 -14.68
CA TYR A 87 -5.42 6.30 -15.37
C TYR A 87 -4.51 7.51 -15.57
N ALA A 88 -4.00 7.69 -16.79
CA ALA A 88 -3.12 8.78 -17.16
C ALA A 88 -3.64 9.49 -18.41
N ASP A 89 -3.57 10.82 -18.44
CA ASP A 89 -4.18 11.65 -19.49
C ASP A 89 -3.27 11.84 -20.72
N ASP A 90 -1.98 11.55 -20.58
CA ASP A 90 -0.95 11.60 -21.62
C ASP A 90 -0.92 10.34 -22.50
N ILE A 91 -1.47 9.23 -22.02
CA ILE A 91 -1.57 7.97 -22.75
C ILE A 91 -2.99 7.84 -23.33
N PRO A 92 -3.17 7.32 -24.56
CA PRO A 92 -4.51 7.00 -25.07
C PRO A 92 -5.27 6.06 -24.13
N LYS A 93 -6.58 6.29 -23.98
CA LYS A 93 -7.43 5.47 -23.12
C LYS A 93 -7.73 4.14 -23.79
N GLY A 94 -7.69 3.05 -23.03
CA GLY A 94 -7.95 1.69 -23.53
C GLY A 94 -6.76 1.05 -24.27
N THR A 95 -5.56 1.63 -24.19
CA THR A 95 -4.33 1.07 -24.75
C THR A 95 -3.40 0.57 -23.66
N VAL A 96 -2.44 -0.28 -24.03
CA VAL A 96 -1.35 -0.68 -23.12
C VAL A 96 -0.45 0.52 -22.82
N ALA A 97 -0.26 0.80 -21.54
CA ALA A 97 0.62 1.85 -21.04
C ALA A 97 2.04 1.32 -20.81
N GLU A 98 2.15 0.13 -20.21
CA GLU A 98 3.43 -0.50 -19.87
C GLU A 98 3.33 -2.01 -20.04
N GLN A 99 4.46 -2.66 -20.27
CA GLN A 99 4.58 -4.11 -20.32
C GLN A 99 5.83 -4.59 -19.60
N GLU A 100 5.77 -5.82 -19.09
CA GLU A 100 6.90 -6.54 -18.53
C GLU A 100 6.85 -8.01 -18.98
N PRO A 101 7.90 -8.55 -19.64
CA PRO A 101 9.17 -7.93 -19.98
C PRO A 101 9.09 -6.81 -21.02
N LYS A 102 10.08 -5.92 -21.02
CA LYS A 102 10.17 -4.80 -21.97
C LYS A 102 10.25 -5.30 -23.44
N PRO A 103 9.77 -4.50 -24.41
CA PRO A 103 9.86 -4.84 -25.82
C PRO A 103 11.30 -5.19 -26.25
N GLY A 104 11.44 -6.20 -27.12
CA GLY A 104 12.75 -6.61 -27.64
C GLY A 104 13.56 -7.52 -26.70
N TYR A 105 13.11 -7.79 -25.48
CA TYR A 105 13.80 -8.68 -24.55
C TYR A 105 13.71 -10.14 -25.03
N LYS A 106 14.78 -10.90 -24.83
CA LYS A 106 14.80 -12.33 -25.13
C LYS A 106 14.20 -13.11 -23.98
N VAL A 107 13.05 -13.73 -24.22
CA VAL A 107 12.33 -14.55 -23.25
C VAL A 107 12.23 -15.99 -23.76
N LYS A 108 12.06 -16.96 -22.86
CA LYS A 108 11.76 -18.34 -23.27
C LYS A 108 10.40 -18.39 -23.96
N ARG A 109 10.22 -19.31 -24.90
CA ARG A 109 8.93 -19.53 -25.59
C ARG A 109 7.81 -19.76 -24.57
N GLY A 110 6.64 -19.17 -24.81
CA GLY A 110 5.48 -19.28 -23.89
C GLY A 110 5.63 -18.49 -22.60
N ARG A 111 6.61 -17.58 -22.50
CA ARG A 111 6.67 -16.63 -21.39
C ARG A 111 5.48 -15.68 -21.46
N MET A 112 4.86 -15.45 -20.31
CA MET A 112 3.77 -14.49 -20.16
C MET A 112 4.30 -13.06 -20.07
N VAL A 113 3.72 -12.20 -20.89
CA VAL A 113 3.93 -10.75 -20.89
C VAL A 113 2.81 -10.10 -20.09
N TYR A 114 3.19 -9.43 -19.01
CA TYR A 114 2.28 -8.71 -18.16
C TYR A 114 2.06 -7.32 -18.70
N LEU A 115 0.81 -6.92 -18.87
CA LEU A 115 0.43 -5.64 -19.45
C LEU A 115 -0.25 -4.78 -18.39
N THR A 116 0.16 -3.52 -18.31
CA THR A 116 -0.55 -2.47 -17.58
C THR A 116 -1.26 -1.60 -18.58
N VAL A 117 -2.58 -1.46 -18.45
CA VAL A 117 -3.40 -0.71 -19.42
C VAL A 117 -3.80 0.65 -18.88
N ASN A 118 -3.98 1.63 -19.77
CA ASN A 118 -4.60 2.89 -19.41
C ASN A 118 -6.12 2.74 -19.42
N ALA A 119 -6.74 2.82 -18.26
CA ALA A 119 -8.18 2.62 -18.09
C ALA A 119 -8.98 3.70 -18.83
N VAL A 120 -10.11 3.28 -19.43
CA VAL A 120 -11.04 4.21 -20.10
C VAL A 120 -11.73 5.15 -19.12
N LEU A 121 -12.01 4.63 -17.92
CA LEU A 121 -12.64 5.37 -16.84
C LEU A 121 -11.74 5.30 -15.61
N PRO A 122 -11.70 6.36 -14.78
CA PRO A 122 -11.06 6.31 -13.47
C PRO A 122 -11.61 5.15 -12.64
N LYS A 123 -10.78 4.59 -11.74
CA LYS A 123 -11.19 3.52 -10.83
C LYS A 123 -12.46 3.93 -10.07
N GLN A 124 -13.51 3.14 -10.22
CA GLN A 124 -14.80 3.38 -9.55
C GLN A 124 -14.91 2.51 -8.30
N VAL A 125 -15.56 3.05 -7.29
CA VAL A 125 -15.86 2.40 -6.02
C VAL A 125 -17.32 2.62 -5.68
N THR A 126 -17.92 1.64 -5.00
CA THR A 126 -19.30 1.70 -4.56
C THR A 126 -19.41 2.61 -3.34
N ILE A 127 -20.32 3.59 -3.37
CA ILE A 127 -20.61 4.42 -2.20
C ILE A 127 -21.34 3.55 -1.16
N PRO A 128 -20.76 3.32 0.02
CA PRO A 128 -21.40 2.52 1.06
C PRO A 128 -22.58 3.25 1.69
N ASN A 129 -23.50 2.49 2.28
CA ASN A 129 -24.55 3.07 3.13
C ASN A 129 -23.95 3.44 4.49
N VAL A 130 -23.82 4.74 4.76
CA VAL A 130 -23.35 5.21 6.08
C VAL A 130 -24.46 5.79 6.94
N LYS A 131 -25.72 5.71 6.51
CA LYS A 131 -26.88 6.21 7.26
C LYS A 131 -27.01 5.49 8.61
N ASN A 132 -27.38 6.26 9.65
CA ASN A 132 -27.50 5.84 11.05
C ASN A 132 -26.19 5.38 11.72
N LEU A 133 -25.06 5.42 11.01
CA LEU A 133 -23.76 5.21 11.64
C LEU A 133 -23.33 6.48 12.39
N SER A 134 -22.50 6.31 13.42
CA SER A 134 -21.81 7.46 14.02
C SER A 134 -20.83 8.07 13.02
N LEU A 135 -20.53 9.37 13.16
CA LEU A 135 -19.50 10.07 12.35
C LEU A 135 -18.19 9.27 12.25
N ARG A 136 -17.71 8.71 13.37
CA ARG A 136 -16.46 7.93 13.41
C ARG A 136 -16.55 6.66 12.55
N GLN A 137 -17.67 5.94 12.65
CA GLN A 137 -17.90 4.73 11.85
C GLN A 137 -18.07 5.09 10.37
N ALA A 138 -18.83 6.15 10.06
CA ALA A 138 -19.03 6.61 8.70
C ALA A 138 -17.71 7.01 8.03
N LYS A 139 -16.83 7.76 8.73
CA LYS A 139 -15.48 8.10 8.26
C LYS A 139 -14.69 6.85 7.88
N ALA A 140 -14.56 5.90 8.81
CA ALA A 140 -13.81 4.67 8.59
C ALA A 140 -14.36 3.84 7.41
N VAL A 141 -15.68 3.77 7.27
CA VAL A 141 -16.34 3.05 6.17
C VAL A 141 -16.06 3.74 4.83
N LEU A 142 -16.14 5.08 4.75
CA LEU A 142 -15.82 5.82 3.53
C LEU A 142 -14.34 5.67 3.13
N GLU A 143 -13.42 5.81 4.09
CA GLU A 143 -11.98 5.71 3.84
C GLU A 143 -11.57 4.30 3.42
N SER A 144 -12.19 3.25 3.97
CA SER A 144 -11.88 1.86 3.62
C SER A 144 -12.18 1.50 2.16
N VAL A 145 -13.11 2.23 1.52
CA VAL A 145 -13.40 2.09 0.08
C VAL A 145 -12.71 3.16 -0.77
N GLY A 146 -11.81 3.95 -0.19
CA GLY A 146 -11.06 5.00 -0.89
C GLY A 146 -11.88 6.25 -1.21
N LEU A 147 -13.00 6.48 -0.52
CA LEU A 147 -13.74 7.76 -0.58
C LEU A 147 -13.22 8.71 0.50
N LYS A 148 -13.41 10.02 0.31
CA LYS A 148 -12.97 11.04 1.26
C LYS A 148 -14.15 11.62 2.01
N LEU A 149 -14.00 11.81 3.32
CA LEU A 149 -14.95 12.57 4.12
C LEU A 149 -14.89 14.06 3.72
N GLY A 150 -16.05 14.65 3.46
CA GLY A 150 -16.21 16.05 3.10
C GLY A 150 -16.71 16.92 4.26
N GLU A 151 -17.56 17.89 3.93
CA GLU A 151 -18.14 18.82 4.89
C GLU A 151 -19.16 18.10 5.80
N LEU A 152 -19.13 18.43 7.09
CA LEU A 152 -20.08 18.00 8.10
C LEU A 152 -21.17 19.06 8.27
N GLN A 153 -22.38 18.76 7.83
CA GLN A 153 -23.55 19.59 8.02
C GLN A 153 -24.36 19.06 9.20
N TYR A 154 -24.87 19.95 10.05
CA TYR A 154 -25.62 19.57 11.24
C TYR A 154 -27.06 20.05 11.14
N ARG A 155 -28.01 19.19 11.53
CA ARG A 155 -29.43 19.53 11.62
C ARG A 155 -30.02 19.04 12.95
N PRO A 156 -31.05 19.71 13.49
CA PRO A 156 -31.71 19.26 14.70
C PRO A 156 -32.30 17.85 14.50
N ASP A 157 -31.85 16.89 15.30
CA ASP A 157 -32.32 15.50 15.29
C ASP A 157 -31.97 14.84 16.64
N ILE A 158 -32.79 13.87 17.08
CA ILE A 158 -32.55 13.15 18.33
C ILE A 158 -31.26 12.31 18.32
N ALA A 159 -30.84 11.84 17.14
CA ALA A 159 -29.69 10.97 16.94
C ALA A 159 -28.41 11.80 16.78
N LYS A 160 -27.91 12.33 17.91
CA LYS A 160 -26.69 13.14 17.95
C LYS A 160 -25.49 12.41 17.33
N ASN A 161 -24.76 13.09 16.45
CA ASN A 161 -23.60 12.59 15.69
C ASN A 161 -23.88 11.33 14.84
N ALA A 162 -25.14 10.98 14.62
CA ALA A 162 -25.52 9.95 13.66
C ALA A 162 -25.74 10.56 12.28
N VAL A 163 -25.34 9.84 11.24
CA VAL A 163 -25.52 10.25 9.85
C VAL A 163 -26.99 10.14 9.45
N LEU A 164 -27.58 11.27 9.09
CA LEU A 164 -28.94 11.38 8.57
C LEU A 164 -28.95 11.21 7.04
N GLU A 165 -28.00 11.87 6.37
CA GLU A 165 -27.85 11.86 4.92
C GLU A 165 -26.38 11.89 4.50
N GLN A 166 -26.10 11.34 3.32
CA GLN A 166 -24.80 11.41 2.64
C GLN A 166 -24.99 12.12 1.29
N LEU A 167 -24.08 13.02 0.97
CA LEU A 167 -24.17 13.92 -0.17
C LEU A 167 -22.91 13.79 -1.01
N VAL A 168 -23.07 13.80 -2.34
CA VAL A 168 -21.95 13.95 -3.27
C VAL A 168 -22.27 15.13 -4.18
N LYS A 169 -21.36 16.11 -4.21
CA LYS A 169 -21.56 17.37 -4.96
C LYS A 169 -22.89 18.05 -4.58
N GLY A 170 -23.20 18.06 -3.28
CA GLY A 170 -24.42 18.67 -2.72
C GLY A 170 -25.72 17.92 -3.00
N ARG A 171 -25.69 16.73 -3.60
CA ARG A 171 -26.89 15.92 -3.89
C ARG A 171 -26.90 14.67 -3.04
N SER A 172 -28.08 14.34 -2.49
CA SER A 172 -28.28 13.08 -1.77
C SER A 172 -28.03 11.90 -2.70
N VAL A 173 -27.15 11.00 -2.29
CA VAL A 173 -26.82 9.80 -3.04
C VAL A 173 -27.45 8.58 -2.38
N LYS A 174 -27.90 7.65 -3.22
CA LYS A 174 -28.33 6.35 -2.73
C LYS A 174 -27.10 5.53 -2.38
N PRO A 175 -27.18 4.67 -1.35
CA PRO A 175 -26.20 3.62 -1.17
C PRO A 175 -26.05 2.80 -2.45
N GLU A 176 -24.86 2.22 -2.62
CA GLU A 176 -24.51 1.32 -3.73
C GLU A 176 -24.35 2.00 -5.10
N GLN A 177 -24.50 3.32 -5.16
CA GLN A 177 -24.17 4.11 -6.35
C GLN A 177 -22.64 4.12 -6.57
N MET A 178 -22.20 4.00 -7.81
CA MET A 178 -20.78 4.10 -8.16
C MET A 178 -20.28 5.55 -8.13
N ALA A 179 -19.07 5.74 -7.61
CA ALA A 179 -18.32 6.99 -7.65
C ALA A 179 -16.85 6.75 -7.96
N VAL A 180 -16.14 7.77 -8.42
CA VAL A 180 -14.70 7.68 -8.65
C VAL A 180 -13.98 7.59 -7.30
N MET A 181 -12.95 6.74 -7.18
CA MET A 181 -12.10 6.70 -6.00
C MET A 181 -11.54 8.10 -5.68
N GLY A 182 -11.56 8.49 -4.41
CA GLY A 182 -11.20 9.83 -3.96
C GLY A 182 -12.34 10.85 -4.03
N THR A 183 -13.54 10.45 -4.47
CA THR A 183 -14.73 11.32 -4.41
C THR A 183 -14.99 11.74 -2.96
N VAL A 184 -15.29 13.02 -2.78
CA VAL A 184 -15.65 13.62 -1.49
C VAL A 184 -17.13 13.39 -1.20
N VAL A 185 -17.43 12.92 0.01
CA VAL A 185 -18.77 12.65 0.51
C VAL A 185 -19.04 13.54 1.72
N ASP A 186 -19.92 14.52 1.57
CA ASP A 186 -20.37 15.37 2.67
C ASP A 186 -21.43 14.62 3.48
N LEU A 187 -21.46 14.83 4.79
CA LEU A 187 -22.38 14.14 5.70
C LEU A 187 -23.31 15.14 6.39
N VAL A 188 -24.60 14.83 6.41
CA VAL A 188 -25.57 15.52 7.26
C VAL A 188 -25.75 14.69 8.53
N LEU A 189 -25.48 15.29 9.68
CA LEU A 189 -25.48 14.68 11.00
C LEU A 189 -26.55 15.30 11.89
N GLY A 190 -27.01 14.52 12.88
CA GLY A 190 -27.87 15.03 13.94
C GLY A 190 -27.09 15.84 14.98
N ASP A 191 -27.57 17.03 15.33
CA ASP A 191 -26.96 17.90 16.36
C ASP A 191 -27.58 17.73 17.77
N GLY A 192 -28.57 16.85 17.93
CA GLY A 192 -29.43 16.84 19.11
C GLY A 192 -30.61 17.80 18.99
N LEU A 193 -31.43 17.87 20.04
CA LEU A 193 -32.63 18.72 20.10
C LEU A 193 -32.34 20.19 20.51
N SER A 194 -31.07 20.58 20.58
CA SER A 194 -30.61 21.91 20.98
C SER A 194 -29.43 22.34 20.10
N ASN A 195 -29.09 23.64 20.09
CA ASN A 195 -27.89 24.16 19.46
C ASN A 195 -26.65 23.69 20.25
N THR A 196 -26.20 22.47 20.01
CA THR A 196 -25.05 21.92 20.73
C THR A 196 -23.81 22.71 20.35
N ARG A 197 -23.02 23.04 21.38
CA ARG A 197 -21.73 23.68 21.21
C ARG A 197 -20.61 22.77 21.70
N VAL A 198 -19.48 22.87 21.04
CA VAL A 198 -18.26 22.10 21.29
C VAL A 198 -17.10 23.06 21.58
N PRO A 199 -16.11 22.64 22.40
CA PRO A 199 -14.94 23.47 22.65
C PRO A 199 -14.15 23.71 21.37
N ILE A 200 -13.48 24.86 21.29
CA ILE A 200 -12.57 25.16 20.19
C ILE A 200 -11.29 24.34 20.40
N PRO A 201 -10.93 23.41 19.49
CA PRO A 201 -9.74 22.61 19.66
C PRO A 201 -8.49 23.46 19.45
N TYR A 202 -7.41 23.10 20.15
CA TYR A 202 -6.08 23.60 19.89
C TYR A 202 -5.49 22.85 18.69
N LEU A 203 -5.14 23.57 17.62
CA LEU A 203 -4.67 22.98 16.37
C LEU A 203 -3.23 23.39 16.01
N GLN A 204 -2.56 24.22 16.81
CA GLN A 204 -1.19 24.62 16.47
C GLN A 204 -0.25 23.42 16.50
N TYR A 205 0.80 23.47 15.68
CA TYR A 205 1.81 22.42 15.46
C TYR A 205 1.31 21.12 14.81
N TYR A 206 0.01 20.90 14.67
CA TYR A 206 -0.50 19.79 13.90
C TYR A 206 -0.29 20.01 12.39
N THR A 207 -0.08 18.92 11.66
CA THR A 207 -0.14 18.94 10.20
C THR A 207 -1.58 19.24 9.73
N LEU A 208 -1.76 19.56 8.45
CA LEU A 208 -3.09 19.78 7.88
C LEU A 208 -4.01 18.57 8.12
N GLU A 209 -3.48 17.36 7.95
CA GLU A 209 -4.23 16.12 8.11
C GLU A 209 -4.64 15.90 9.57
N GLU A 210 -3.67 16.00 10.51
CA GLU A 210 -3.93 15.88 11.95
C GLU A 210 -4.93 16.93 12.46
N ALA A 211 -4.78 18.18 12.00
CA ALA A 211 -5.68 19.27 12.38
C ALA A 211 -7.10 19.04 11.84
N THR A 212 -7.22 18.56 10.59
CA THR A 212 -8.52 18.22 9.99
C THR A 212 -9.18 17.07 10.72
N GLU A 213 -8.41 16.04 11.10
CA GLU A 213 -8.91 14.93 11.90
C GLU A 213 -9.42 15.41 13.27
N ARG A 214 -8.65 16.25 13.97
CA ARG A 214 -9.06 16.81 15.25
C ARG A 214 -10.34 17.64 15.14
N LEU A 215 -10.48 18.44 14.07
CA LEU A 215 -11.71 19.17 13.77
C LEU A 215 -12.88 18.21 13.58
N ASN A 216 -12.74 17.20 12.72
CA ASN A 216 -13.80 16.23 12.44
C ASN A 216 -14.21 15.45 13.71
N LEU A 217 -13.25 15.02 14.53
CA LEU A 217 -13.51 14.34 15.81
C LEU A 217 -14.24 15.26 16.80
N ALA A 218 -13.93 16.55 16.78
CA ALA A 218 -14.62 17.58 17.55
C ALA A 218 -15.97 18.01 16.95
N SER A 219 -16.45 17.35 15.87
CA SER A 219 -17.70 17.69 15.17
C SER A 219 -17.65 19.07 14.49
N LEU A 220 -16.47 19.46 13.98
CA LEU A 220 -16.16 20.73 13.32
C LEU A 220 -15.58 20.50 11.92
N ASN A 221 -15.54 21.55 11.09
CA ASN A 221 -15.09 21.46 9.70
C ASN A 221 -13.77 22.19 9.46
N LEU A 222 -12.96 21.67 8.55
CA LEU A 222 -11.96 22.49 7.85
C LEU A 222 -12.67 23.28 6.74
N GLY A 223 -12.59 24.61 6.79
CA GLY A 223 -13.08 25.50 5.75
C GLY A 223 -12.05 25.71 4.64
N THR A 224 -11.10 26.62 4.88
CA THR A 224 -9.99 26.87 3.94
C THR A 224 -8.66 26.82 4.68
N PHE A 225 -7.59 26.48 3.97
CA PHE A 225 -6.23 26.60 4.51
C PHE A 225 -5.35 27.44 3.60
N ARG A 226 -4.31 28.04 4.17
CA ARG A 226 -3.27 28.79 3.45
C ARG A 226 -1.90 28.39 3.94
N ILE A 227 -0.93 28.29 3.03
CA ILE A 227 0.47 28.04 3.35
C ILE A 227 1.24 29.32 3.02
N ASP A 228 1.85 29.93 4.02
CA ASP A 228 2.41 31.29 3.90
C ASP A 228 3.93 31.30 3.63
N THR A 229 4.57 30.13 3.59
CA THR A 229 6.00 29.99 3.26
C THR A 229 6.21 29.31 1.91
N PRO A 230 7.26 29.65 1.14
CA PRO A 230 7.61 28.91 -0.07
C PRO A 230 7.90 27.45 0.27
N VAL A 231 7.20 26.54 -0.40
CA VAL A 231 7.09 25.14 0.02
C VAL A 231 8.00 24.24 -0.80
N VAL A 232 8.80 23.39 -0.13
CA VAL A 232 9.46 22.22 -0.75
C VAL A 232 8.59 20.97 -0.56
N ASP A 233 7.96 20.83 0.61
CA ASP A 233 6.99 19.77 0.91
C ASP A 233 5.82 20.32 1.76
N SER A 234 4.60 20.28 1.21
CA SER A 234 3.39 20.78 1.87
C SER A 234 2.85 19.84 2.94
N ALA A 235 3.24 18.56 2.92
CA ALA A 235 2.80 17.58 3.91
C ALA A 235 3.42 17.85 5.30
N LEU A 236 4.59 18.50 5.32
CA LEU A 236 5.30 18.86 6.55
C LEU A 236 4.87 20.20 7.14
N ALA A 237 3.99 20.94 6.46
CA ALA A 237 3.52 22.23 6.93
C ALA A 237 2.70 22.06 8.22
N ARG A 238 2.98 22.91 9.22
CA ARG A 238 2.30 22.89 10.51
C ARG A 238 1.44 24.12 10.70
N VAL A 239 0.30 23.96 11.34
CA VAL A 239 -0.59 25.07 11.69
C VAL A 239 0.12 25.99 12.68
N TYR A 240 0.27 27.26 12.33
CA TYR A 240 0.75 28.30 13.25
C TYR A 240 -0.38 29.24 13.69
N ARG A 241 -1.51 29.24 12.97
CA ARG A 241 -2.67 30.06 13.30
C ARG A 241 -3.96 29.42 12.81
N GLN A 242 -5.00 29.54 13.62
CA GLN A 242 -6.36 29.08 13.32
C GLN A 242 -7.38 30.21 13.53
N ILE A 243 -8.49 30.16 12.80
CA ILE A 243 -9.67 30.99 13.02
C ILE A 243 -10.90 30.08 12.98
N PRO A 244 -11.75 30.05 14.02
CA PRO A 244 -11.62 30.70 15.32
C PRO A 244 -10.32 30.37 16.07
N ALA A 245 -9.80 31.35 16.82
CA ALA A 245 -8.64 31.16 17.68
C ALA A 245 -8.99 30.22 18.85
N PHE A 246 -8.00 29.46 19.32
CA PHE A 246 -8.17 28.62 20.50
C PHE A 246 -8.59 29.46 21.71
N ASP A 247 -9.59 28.98 22.43
CA ASP A 247 -10.08 29.57 23.67
C ASP A 247 -10.71 28.48 24.53
N GLU A 248 -10.13 28.25 25.71
CA GLU A 248 -10.52 27.18 26.63
C GLU A 248 -11.96 27.31 27.14
N LYS A 249 -12.51 28.52 27.18
CA LYS A 249 -13.82 28.80 27.78
C LYS A 249 -14.93 29.00 26.75
N ASN A 250 -14.56 29.28 25.50
CA ASN A 250 -15.53 29.53 24.45
C ASN A 250 -15.91 28.25 23.71
N LEU A 251 -17.19 28.18 23.37
CA LEU A 251 -17.77 27.07 22.63
C LEU A 251 -18.34 27.57 21.29
N VAL A 252 -18.12 26.80 20.24
CA VAL A 252 -18.64 27.04 18.90
C VAL A 252 -19.73 26.03 18.56
N PRO A 253 -20.73 26.38 17.72
CA PRO A 253 -21.70 25.42 17.21
C PRO A 253 -21.02 24.24 16.50
N MET A 254 -21.63 23.05 16.55
CA MET A 254 -21.20 21.94 15.69
C MET A 254 -21.28 22.32 14.21
N GLY A 255 -20.35 21.80 13.41
CA GLY A 255 -20.21 22.13 11.98
C GLY A 255 -19.55 23.47 11.69
N THR A 256 -19.10 24.21 12.71
CA THR A 256 -18.35 25.46 12.48
C THR A 256 -17.09 25.18 11.66
N SER A 257 -16.87 25.97 10.61
CA SER A 257 -15.72 25.84 9.72
C SER A 257 -14.54 26.68 10.19
N PHE A 258 -13.36 26.06 10.20
CA PHE A 258 -12.10 26.67 10.61
C PHE A 258 -11.24 27.06 9.42
N ILE A 259 -10.56 28.19 9.54
CA ILE A 259 -9.52 28.64 8.62
C ILE A 259 -8.16 28.36 9.25
N LEU A 260 -7.30 27.61 8.55
CA LEU A 260 -5.96 27.27 9.03
C LEU A 260 -4.89 27.99 8.22
N TYR A 261 -3.86 28.47 8.91
CA TYR A 261 -2.66 29.02 8.30
C TYR A 261 -1.48 28.16 8.71
N LEU A 262 -0.72 27.70 7.72
CA LEU A 262 0.36 26.75 7.88
C LEU A 262 1.69 27.35 7.42
N THR A 263 2.77 26.86 8.04
CA THR A 263 4.15 27.25 7.78
C THR A 263 5.05 26.01 7.85
N ASN A 264 6.12 26.00 7.07
CA ASN A 264 7.21 25.04 7.23
C ASN A 264 8.30 25.58 8.18
N ASP A 265 8.31 26.89 8.45
CA ASP A 265 9.19 27.50 9.45
C ASP A 265 8.54 27.40 10.84
N THR A 266 8.79 26.28 11.51
CA THR A 266 8.22 25.97 12.83
C THR A 266 8.94 26.69 13.97
N LEU A 267 10.10 27.29 13.73
CA LEU A 267 10.90 27.99 14.74
C LEU A 267 10.28 29.32 15.17
N GLY A 268 9.43 29.90 14.32
CA GLY A 268 8.71 31.16 14.59
C GLY A 268 7.33 30.99 15.25
N ILE A 269 6.88 29.76 15.53
CA ILE A 269 5.60 29.51 16.19
C ILE A 269 5.80 29.69 17.71
N GLU A 270 5.10 30.64 18.31
CA GLU A 270 5.19 30.95 19.74
C GLU A 270 4.60 29.80 20.57
N TYR A 271 5.46 29.11 21.34
CA TYR A 271 5.07 27.92 22.10
C TYR A 271 4.44 28.30 23.44
N ASP A 272 3.13 28.08 23.58
CA ASP A 272 2.47 28.18 24.89
C ASP A 272 2.64 26.88 25.69
N SER A 273 3.68 26.86 26.53
CA SER A 273 4.01 25.72 27.39
C SER A 273 2.97 25.41 28.46
N THR A 274 2.00 26.30 28.70
CA THR A 274 1.00 26.11 29.76
C THR A 274 -0.14 25.18 29.35
N LEU A 275 -0.38 25.01 28.04
CA LEU A 275 -1.46 24.17 27.50
C LEU A 275 -1.19 22.66 27.65
N TYR A 276 0.08 22.25 27.78
CA TYR A 276 0.48 20.86 28.01
C TYR A 276 0.44 20.42 29.47
N SER A 277 0.14 21.34 30.40
CA SER A 277 -0.04 21.01 31.82
C SER A 277 -1.45 20.51 32.16
N ASN A 278 -2.36 20.48 31.19
CA ASN A 278 -3.74 20.02 31.37
C ASN A 278 -3.86 18.51 31.07
N PRO A 279 -4.06 17.65 32.09
CA PRO A 279 -4.13 16.20 31.91
C PRO A 279 -5.30 15.74 31.00
N MET A 280 -6.30 16.59 30.73
CA MET A 280 -7.37 16.27 29.76
C MET A 280 -6.91 16.26 28.29
N LEU A 281 -5.77 16.87 27.97
CA LEU A 281 -5.20 16.88 26.61
C LEU A 281 -4.14 15.76 26.40
N MET A 282 -3.73 15.09 27.48
CA MET A 282 -2.61 14.13 27.50
C MET A 282 -2.92 12.80 26.81
N ASP A 283 -4.18 12.35 26.79
CA ASP A 283 -4.60 11.06 26.21
C ASP A 283 -4.45 10.98 24.67
N SER A 284 -4.05 12.07 23.99
CA SER A 284 -3.99 12.16 22.53
C SER A 284 -2.66 12.64 21.95
N VAL A 285 -1.63 12.78 22.79
CA VAL A 285 -0.32 13.27 22.37
C VAL A 285 0.69 12.14 22.59
N LEU A 286 1.19 11.57 21.50
CA LEU A 286 2.37 10.72 21.55
C LEU A 286 3.50 11.53 22.17
N THR A 287 4.04 11.07 23.29
CA THR A 287 5.12 11.77 23.99
C THR A 287 6.46 11.38 23.35
N GLU A 288 7.53 12.14 23.62
CA GLU A 288 8.89 11.74 23.20
C GLU A 288 9.30 10.36 23.76
N GLU A 289 8.63 9.86 24.81
CA GLU A 289 8.86 8.51 25.34
C GLU A 289 8.35 7.42 24.37
N ASP A 290 7.28 7.67 23.60
CA ASP A 290 6.74 6.73 22.60
C ASP A 290 7.68 6.57 21.38
N PHE A 291 8.58 7.52 21.14
CA PHE A 291 9.58 7.45 20.06
C PHE A 291 10.91 6.82 20.50
N ASN A 292 11.11 6.63 21.80
CA ASN A 292 12.36 6.14 22.36
C ASN A 292 12.24 4.75 22.97
N ASP A 293 11.19 4.00 22.61
CA ASP A 293 11.05 2.61 23.02
C ASP A 293 12.14 1.77 22.34
N LYS A 294 13.16 1.43 23.13
CA LYS A 294 14.36 0.68 22.73
C LYS A 294 14.09 -0.83 22.65
N ASP A 295 12.85 -1.25 22.41
CA ASP A 295 12.48 -2.65 22.29
C ASP A 295 12.40 -3.15 20.84
N PHE A 296 13.26 -2.59 19.96
CA PHE A 296 13.66 -3.22 18.69
C PHE A 296 15.03 -3.87 18.83
N ASP A 297 15.15 -4.84 19.73
CA ASP A 297 16.19 -5.88 19.69
C ASP A 297 15.81 -7.04 20.64
N GLN A 298 14.79 -7.84 20.25
CA GLN A 298 14.69 -9.28 20.53
C GLN A 298 13.93 -10.00 19.41
#